data_AF-A0A0F9ACJ3-F1
#
_entry.id   AF-A0A0F9ACJ3-F1
#
_cell.length_a   1.000
_cell.length_b   1.000
_cell.length_c   1.000
_cell.angle_alpha   90.00
_cell.angle_beta   90.00
_cell.angle_gamma   90.00
#
_symmetry.space_group_name_H-M   'P 1'
#
loop_
_entity.id
_entity.type
_entity.pdbx_description
1 polymer ?
#
loop_
_entity_poly.entity_id
_entity_poly.type
_entity_poly.pdbx_seq_one_letter_code
_entity_poly.pdbx_strand_id
1 'polypeptide(L)'
;MTVGIGQVVCEESGAVNKEMREVTSAVTVDITSDLDTGSEASSTTYYVYAIGDADATTFTCKMSTSSTSPTGLTCFRLLGEFRNGTDGHIDQNSVLSYATDHMAAPQAQFGAWATAHEGTAYAVDTAYQAATDGFVIIWTGSTGAGGKRVRAYTDSSNPPTTQQGDIFVASGSNGVGGQICMPVKKGDYWKYTSTMGTPPTGGSGVSWMPLK
;
A
#
# COMPACT_ATOMS: atom_id res chain seq x y z
N MET A 1 16.87 -18.17 -11.80
CA MET A 1 16.28 -17.93 -10.46
C MET A 1 15.03 -17.05 -10.59
N THR A 2 14.24 -16.89 -9.54
CA THR A 2 13.02 -16.05 -9.57
C THR A 2 13.03 -15.05 -8.43
N VAL A 3 12.80 -13.78 -8.74
CA VAL A 3 12.51 -12.72 -7.78
C VAL A 3 11.00 -12.58 -7.66
N GLY A 4 10.48 -12.64 -6.43
CA GLY A 4 9.04 -12.55 -6.17
C GLY A 4 8.44 -11.18 -6.48
N ILE A 5 7.11 -11.07 -6.31
CA ILE A 5 6.39 -9.80 -6.42
C ILE A 5 6.74 -8.86 -5.25
N GLY A 6 6.62 -7.56 -5.47
CA GLY A 6 6.72 -6.56 -4.40
C GLY A 6 7.37 -5.26 -4.84
N GLN A 7 7.80 -4.47 -3.85
CA GLN A 7 8.30 -3.12 -4.04
C GLN A 7 9.73 -3.00 -3.51
N VAL A 8 10.61 -2.37 -4.29
CA VAL A 8 12.01 -2.12 -3.92
C VAL A 8 12.32 -0.64 -4.07
N VAL A 9 13.16 -0.11 -3.17
CA VAL A 9 13.73 1.23 -3.34
C VAL A 9 15.08 1.09 -4.03
N CYS A 10 15.14 1.48 -5.30
CA CYS A 10 16.39 1.63 -6.03
C CYS A 10 17.00 2.98 -5.67
N GLU A 11 18.31 3.00 -5.44
CA GLU A 11 19.04 4.21 -5.09
C GLU A 11 19.97 4.58 -6.24
N GLU A 12 19.96 5.85 -6.63
CA GLU A 12 20.95 6.36 -7.59
C GLU A 12 22.35 6.36 -6.98
N SER A 13 23.39 6.18 -7.80
CA SER A 13 24.79 6.25 -7.40
C SER A 13 25.06 7.58 -6.69
N GLY A 14 25.46 7.52 -5.42
CA GLY A 14 25.61 8.70 -4.56
C GLY A 14 24.41 9.00 -3.66
N ALA A 15 23.38 8.16 -3.68
CA ALA A 15 22.19 8.19 -2.81
C ALA A 15 21.40 9.52 -2.87
N VAL A 16 21.47 10.23 -4.00
CA VAL A 16 20.79 11.54 -4.17
C VAL A 16 19.30 11.35 -4.43
N ASN A 17 18.94 10.38 -5.27
CA ASN A 17 17.55 10.03 -5.56
C ASN A 17 17.25 8.60 -5.10
N LYS A 18 16.06 8.41 -4.52
CA LYS A 18 15.54 7.12 -4.08
C LYS A 18 14.20 6.91 -4.75
N GLU A 19 14.10 5.85 -5.55
CA GLU A 19 12.95 5.63 -6.40
C GLU A 19 12.32 4.28 -6.09
N MET A 20 11.03 4.34 -5.77
CA MET A 20 10.25 3.15 -5.46
C MET A 20 9.83 2.48 -6.75
N ARG A 21 10.16 1.20 -6.90
CA ARG A 21 9.81 0.37 -8.05
C ARG A 21 8.95 -0.79 -7.61
N GLU A 22 7.95 -1.13 -8.41
CA GLU A 22 7.03 -2.23 -8.11
C GLU A 22 7.02 -3.26 -9.24
N VAL A 23 7.01 -4.54 -8.89
CA VAL A 23 6.66 -5.61 -9.82
C VAL A 23 5.46 -6.38 -9.27
N THR A 24 4.40 -6.44 -10.08
CA THR A 24 3.16 -7.16 -9.78
C THR A 24 3.17 -8.61 -10.27
N SER A 25 4.26 -9.02 -10.92
CA SER A 25 4.52 -10.38 -11.36
C SER A 25 5.98 -10.75 -11.05
N ALA A 26 6.23 -12.04 -10.82
CA ALA A 26 7.56 -12.53 -10.49
C ALA A 26 8.52 -12.33 -11.68
N VAL A 27 9.74 -11.89 -11.41
CA VAL A 27 10.79 -11.67 -12.42
C VAL A 27 11.68 -12.91 -12.48
N THR A 28 11.77 -13.53 -13.65
CA THR A 28 12.75 -14.60 -13.89
C THR A 28 14.08 -13.98 -14.26
N VAL A 29 15.16 -14.45 -13.62
CA VAL A 29 16.53 -13.97 -13.84
C VAL A 29 17.37 -15.15 -14.31
N ASP A 30 17.95 -15.03 -15.50
CA ASP A 30 18.72 -16.06 -16.19
C ASP A 30 20.19 -15.63 -16.35
N ILE A 31 21.12 -16.48 -15.88
CA ILE A 31 22.56 -16.19 -15.88
C ILE A 31 23.14 -16.03 -17.29
N THR A 32 22.45 -16.54 -18.31
CA THR A 32 22.88 -16.45 -19.70
C THR A 32 22.46 -15.15 -20.38
N SER A 33 21.37 -14.51 -19.94
CA SER A 33 20.84 -13.29 -20.55
C SER A 33 20.94 -12.05 -19.67
N ASP A 34 20.95 -12.22 -18.35
CA ASP A 34 20.84 -11.12 -17.38
C ASP A 34 22.16 -10.84 -16.66
N LEU A 35 23.27 -11.37 -17.18
CA LEU A 35 24.60 -11.06 -16.67
C LEU A 35 25.01 -9.65 -17.09
N ASP A 36 25.43 -8.86 -16.11
CA ASP A 36 25.84 -7.48 -16.27
C ASP A 36 27.02 -7.33 -17.24
N THR A 37 28.06 -8.15 -17.06
CA THR A 37 29.21 -8.22 -17.94
C THR A 37 29.79 -9.63 -17.99
N GLY A 38 30.48 -9.95 -19.08
CA GLY A 38 31.22 -11.20 -19.23
C GLY A 38 30.34 -12.41 -19.54
N SER A 39 30.80 -13.59 -19.09
CA SER A 39 30.10 -14.86 -19.22
C SER A 39 30.00 -15.55 -17.87
N GLU A 40 29.10 -16.51 -17.76
CA GLU A 40 29.06 -17.40 -16.61
C GLU A 40 30.43 -18.07 -16.36
N ALA A 41 30.82 -18.13 -15.10
CA ALA A 41 32.07 -18.71 -14.64
C ALA A 41 31.83 -19.54 -13.37
N SER A 42 32.39 -20.74 -13.36
CA SER A 42 32.38 -21.62 -12.18
C SER A 42 33.16 -20.99 -11.03
N SER A 43 32.84 -21.37 -9.79
CA SER A 43 33.46 -20.84 -8.56
C SER A 43 33.36 -19.32 -8.37
N THR A 44 32.35 -18.67 -8.97
CA THR A 44 32.14 -17.22 -8.91
C THR A 44 30.92 -16.88 -8.08
N THR A 45 31.01 -15.84 -7.24
CA THR A 45 29.84 -15.26 -6.56
C THR A 45 29.16 -14.24 -7.45
N TYR A 46 27.85 -14.37 -7.60
CA TYR A 46 27.00 -13.45 -8.34
C TYR A 46 26.05 -12.74 -7.39
N TYR A 47 25.94 -11.43 -7.56
CA TYR A 47 25.07 -10.53 -6.83
C TYR A 47 23.89 -10.15 -7.71
N VAL A 48 22.68 -10.27 -7.17
CA VAL A 48 21.44 -10.04 -7.89
C VAL A 48 20.93 -8.66 -7.55
N TYR A 49 20.74 -7.82 -8.56
CA TYR A 49 20.30 -6.44 -8.40
C TYR A 49 18.94 -6.23 -9.05
N ALA A 50 18.04 -5.52 -8.36
CA ALA A 50 16.94 -4.80 -9.00
C ALA A 50 17.51 -3.54 -9.65
N ILE A 51 17.02 -3.21 -10.83
CA ILE A 51 17.47 -2.06 -11.62
C ILE A 51 16.26 -1.23 -12.00
N GLY A 52 16.33 0.06 -11.68
CA GLY A 52 15.39 1.06 -12.15
C GLY A 52 16.06 1.92 -13.21
N ASP A 53 15.34 2.29 -14.27
CA ASP A 53 15.65 3.51 -15.03
C ASP A 53 14.93 4.68 -14.36
N ALA A 54 15.46 5.90 -14.36
CA ALA A 54 14.95 7.04 -13.60
C ALA A 54 13.42 7.20 -13.74
N ASP A 55 12.91 7.06 -14.96
CA ASP A 55 11.50 7.25 -15.28
C ASP A 55 10.62 5.98 -15.11
N ALA A 56 11.21 4.81 -14.82
CA ALA A 56 10.47 3.55 -14.77
C ALA A 56 9.66 3.38 -13.46
N THR A 57 8.44 2.86 -13.51
CA THR A 57 7.68 2.51 -12.28
C THR A 57 7.90 1.07 -11.83
N THR A 58 8.60 0.27 -12.64
CA THR A 58 8.91 -1.14 -12.41
C THR A 58 10.42 -1.36 -12.38
N PHE A 59 10.87 -2.54 -11.96
CA PHE A 59 12.29 -2.92 -12.03
C PHE A 59 12.51 -4.17 -12.87
N THR A 60 13.67 -4.26 -13.50
CA THR A 60 14.22 -5.51 -14.02
C THR A 60 15.34 -6.00 -13.10
N CYS A 61 15.88 -7.19 -13.36
CA CYS A 61 17.00 -7.71 -12.59
C CYS A 61 18.22 -7.98 -13.46
N LYS A 62 19.40 -7.84 -12.88
CA LYS A 62 20.66 -8.38 -13.43
C LYS A 62 21.48 -9.07 -12.36
N MET A 63 22.36 -9.96 -12.79
CA MET A 63 23.43 -10.49 -11.96
C MET A 63 24.74 -9.80 -12.30
N SER A 64 25.53 -9.45 -11.30
CA SER A 64 26.89 -8.92 -11.47
C SER A 64 27.87 -9.68 -10.60
N THR A 65 29.14 -9.72 -11.01
CA THR A 65 30.24 -10.18 -10.15
C THR A 65 30.73 -9.10 -9.19
N SER A 66 30.26 -7.86 -9.38
CA SER A 66 30.53 -6.73 -8.50
C SER A 66 29.59 -6.75 -7.30
N SER A 67 30.13 -6.65 -6.09
CA SER A 67 29.35 -6.58 -4.85
C SER A 67 28.83 -5.17 -4.54
N THR A 68 29.32 -4.16 -5.25
CA THR A 68 29.01 -2.75 -4.97
C THR A 68 28.04 -2.15 -5.97
N SER A 69 28.18 -2.49 -7.25
CA SER A 69 27.36 -1.90 -8.32
C SER A 69 27.46 -2.68 -9.63
N PRO A 70 26.33 -2.94 -10.32
CA PRO A 70 26.35 -3.31 -11.73
C PRO A 70 27.02 -2.24 -12.61
N THR A 71 27.54 -2.66 -13.75
CA THR A 71 28.33 -1.85 -14.67
C THR A 71 27.44 -0.90 -15.45
N GLY A 72 27.76 0.40 -15.41
CA GLY A 72 27.05 1.42 -16.18
C GLY A 72 25.63 1.72 -15.71
N LEU A 73 25.22 1.18 -14.56
CA LEU A 73 23.91 1.43 -13.97
C LEU A 73 24.04 2.35 -12.77
N THR A 74 23.19 3.37 -12.74
CA THR A 74 23.18 4.35 -11.66
C THR A 74 22.08 4.07 -10.65
N CYS A 75 20.92 3.53 -11.03
CA CYS A 75 19.79 3.29 -10.14
C CYS A 75 19.55 1.78 -9.94
N PHE A 76 19.94 1.27 -8.77
CA PHE A 76 19.85 -0.17 -8.46
C PHE A 76 19.66 -0.47 -6.97
N ARG A 77 19.32 -1.71 -6.66
CA ARG A 77 19.28 -2.25 -5.30
C ARG A 77 19.76 -3.69 -5.26
N LEU A 78 20.69 -4.02 -4.35
CA LEU A 78 21.10 -5.40 -4.10
C LEU A 78 19.94 -6.19 -3.45
N LEU A 79 19.55 -7.29 -4.08
CA LEU A 79 18.47 -8.18 -3.62
C LEU A 79 19.00 -9.46 -2.96
N GLY A 80 20.18 -9.93 -3.33
CA GLY A 80 20.70 -11.21 -2.87
C GLY A 80 22.01 -11.57 -3.55
N GLU A 81 22.53 -12.73 -3.18
CA GLU A 81 23.70 -13.33 -3.83
C GLU A 81 23.62 -14.85 -3.84
N PHE A 82 24.40 -15.46 -4.72
CA PHE A 82 24.65 -16.90 -4.75
C PHE A 82 26.03 -17.18 -5.33
N ARG A 83 26.57 -18.36 -5.04
CA ARG A 83 27.81 -18.87 -5.62
C ARG A 83 27.49 -19.88 -6.71
N ASN A 84 28.13 -19.71 -7.87
CA ASN A 84 28.22 -20.75 -8.87
C ASN A 84 29.30 -21.75 -8.46
N GLY A 85 28.94 -23.02 -8.35
CA GLY A 85 29.81 -24.12 -7.95
C GLY A 85 30.93 -24.38 -8.94
N THR A 86 31.84 -25.28 -8.57
CA THR A 86 32.92 -25.76 -9.44
C THR A 86 32.42 -26.49 -10.68
N ASP A 87 31.20 -27.03 -10.62
CA ASP A 87 30.50 -27.74 -11.69
C ASP A 87 29.67 -26.83 -12.60
N GLY A 88 29.64 -25.51 -12.34
CA GLY A 88 28.81 -24.57 -13.09
C GLY A 88 27.32 -24.67 -12.71
N HIS A 89 27.01 -25.17 -11.52
CA HIS A 89 25.67 -25.13 -10.96
C HIS A 89 25.61 -24.29 -9.69
N ILE A 90 24.46 -23.67 -9.42
CA ILE A 90 24.25 -22.88 -8.20
C ILE A 90 24.47 -23.77 -6.97
N ASP A 91 25.38 -23.35 -6.09
CA ASP A 91 25.51 -23.94 -4.76
C ASP A 91 24.32 -23.49 -3.91
N GLN A 92 23.35 -24.39 -3.70
CA GLN A 92 22.10 -24.08 -3.00
C GLN A 92 22.33 -23.59 -1.56
N ASN A 93 23.46 -23.94 -0.94
CA ASN A 93 23.79 -23.50 0.43
C ASN A 93 24.35 -22.08 0.48
N SER A 94 24.63 -21.47 -0.68
CA SER A 94 25.22 -20.13 -0.78
C SER A 94 24.19 -19.04 -1.11
N VAL A 95 22.91 -19.41 -1.29
CA VAL A 95 21.86 -18.45 -1.66
C VAL A 95 21.51 -17.60 -0.45
N LEU A 96 21.80 -16.30 -0.54
CA LEU A 96 21.41 -15.30 0.46
C LEU A 96 20.40 -14.33 -0.14
N SER A 97 19.33 -14.06 0.60
CA SER A 97 18.31 -13.07 0.25
C SER A 97 18.46 -11.85 1.15
N TYR A 98 18.87 -10.73 0.56
CA TYR A 98 18.87 -9.41 1.21
C TYR A 98 17.54 -8.67 0.97
N ALA A 99 16.73 -9.19 0.06
CA ALA A 99 15.45 -8.64 -0.33
C ALA A 99 14.41 -8.67 0.81
N THR A 100 14.55 -9.52 1.83
CA THR A 100 13.57 -9.59 2.93
C THR A 100 13.52 -8.30 3.76
N ASP A 101 14.64 -7.58 3.86
CA ASP A 101 14.71 -6.28 4.57
C ASP A 101 14.35 -5.08 3.68
N HIS A 102 14.21 -5.29 2.35
CA HIS A 102 14.13 -4.20 1.37
C HIS A 102 12.95 -4.31 0.39
N MET A 103 12.33 -5.49 0.31
CA MET A 103 11.05 -5.71 -0.31
C MET A 103 10.00 -5.46 0.76
N ALA A 104 9.49 -4.24 0.84
CA ALA A 104 8.28 -4.01 1.62
C ALA A 104 7.19 -4.92 1.03
N ALA A 105 6.47 -5.64 1.90
CA ALA A 105 5.23 -6.28 1.49
C ALA A 105 4.41 -5.24 0.72
N PRO A 106 3.74 -5.60 -0.40
CA PRO A 106 2.97 -4.65 -1.18
C PRO A 106 2.11 -3.83 -0.23
N GLN A 107 2.40 -2.54 -0.10
CA GLN A 107 1.59 -1.71 0.77
C GLN A 107 0.21 -1.66 0.13
N ALA A 108 -0.81 -2.04 0.90
CA ALA A 108 -2.19 -1.97 0.43
C ALA A 108 -2.42 -0.56 -0.12
N GLN A 109 -2.62 -0.46 -1.43
CA GLN A 109 -2.72 0.85 -2.07
C GLN A 109 -4.10 1.39 -1.74
N PHE A 110 -4.18 2.65 -1.33
CA PHE A 110 -5.46 3.33 -1.28
C PHE A 110 -6.09 3.30 -2.68
N GLY A 111 -7.32 2.82 -2.78
CA GLY A 111 -8.08 2.91 -4.01
C GLY A 111 -8.53 4.34 -4.29
N ALA A 112 -9.26 4.52 -5.40
CA ALA A 112 -9.93 5.78 -5.62
C ALA A 112 -10.95 6.00 -4.49
N TRP A 113 -11.03 7.22 -3.98
CA TRP A 113 -12.17 7.62 -3.16
C TRP A 113 -13.44 7.22 -3.90
N ALA A 114 -14.29 6.41 -3.26
CA ALA A 114 -15.68 6.36 -3.65
C ALA A 114 -16.28 7.67 -3.15
N THR A 115 -15.99 8.76 -3.87
CA THR A 115 -16.34 10.11 -3.46
C THR A 115 -17.85 10.26 -3.55
N ALA A 116 -18.51 10.17 -2.40
CA ALA A 116 -19.83 10.73 -2.22
C ALA A 116 -19.65 12.15 -1.68
N HIS A 117 -19.15 13.07 -2.52
CA HIS A 117 -19.11 14.47 -2.15
C HIS A 117 -20.57 14.95 -2.04
N GLU A 118 -20.95 15.37 -0.83
CA GLU A 118 -22.24 15.98 -0.49
C GLU A 118 -23.48 15.09 -0.70
N GLY A 119 -23.72 14.22 0.30
CA GLY A 119 -25.09 13.91 0.74
C GLY A 119 -25.91 12.88 -0.03
N THR A 120 -25.33 12.07 -0.93
CA THR A 120 -26.16 11.20 -1.81
C THR A 120 -25.84 9.70 -1.86
N ALA A 121 -24.65 9.20 -1.47
CA ALA A 121 -24.39 7.75 -1.61
C ALA A 121 -24.73 6.91 -0.37
N TYR A 122 -24.56 7.46 0.83
CA TYR A 122 -24.73 6.73 2.08
C TYR A 122 -25.78 7.40 2.97
N ALA A 123 -26.87 6.69 3.24
CA ALA A 123 -27.97 7.15 4.06
C ALA A 123 -27.68 6.91 5.56
N VAL A 124 -28.19 7.83 6.39
CA VAL A 124 -28.15 7.71 7.86
C VAL A 124 -28.88 6.42 8.26
N ASP A 125 -28.33 5.70 9.23
CA ASP A 125 -28.87 4.45 9.80
C ASP A 125 -29.10 3.33 8.78
N THR A 126 -28.41 3.37 7.64
CA THR A 126 -28.36 2.28 6.66
C THR A 126 -27.05 1.52 6.79
N ALA A 127 -27.14 0.19 6.83
CA ALA A 127 -25.96 -0.68 6.88
C ALA A 127 -25.45 -0.99 5.47
N TYR A 128 -24.14 -0.91 5.29
CA TYR A 128 -23.45 -1.18 4.03
C TYR A 128 -22.39 -2.26 4.27
N GLN A 129 -22.35 -3.29 3.43
CA GLN A 129 -21.31 -4.32 3.50
C GLN A 129 -20.07 -3.86 2.72
N ALA A 130 -18.89 -4.00 3.31
CA ALA A 130 -17.64 -3.62 2.66
C ALA A 130 -17.16 -4.72 1.69
N ALA A 131 -16.98 -4.37 0.42
CA ALA A 131 -16.46 -5.29 -0.61
C ALA A 131 -14.93 -5.50 -0.52
N THR A 132 -14.22 -4.57 0.11
CA THR A 132 -12.77 -4.58 0.37
C THR A 132 -12.53 -4.15 1.81
N ASP A 133 -11.30 -4.34 2.31
CA ASP A 133 -10.86 -3.59 3.49
C ASP A 133 -10.82 -2.10 3.14
N GLY A 134 -10.90 -1.22 4.13
CA GLY A 134 -10.89 0.21 3.89
C GLY A 134 -11.16 1.05 5.12
N PHE A 135 -11.37 2.34 4.87
CA PHE A 135 -11.73 3.33 5.89
C PHE A 135 -13.04 4.01 5.53
N VAL A 136 -13.91 4.14 6.53
CA VAL A 136 -15.08 5.02 6.47
C VAL A 136 -14.71 6.32 7.16
N ILE A 137 -14.93 7.44 6.47
CA ILE A 137 -14.73 8.78 7.02
C ILE A 137 -16.07 9.49 7.06
N ILE A 138 -16.49 9.90 8.25
CA ILE A 138 -17.73 10.63 8.50
C ILE A 138 -17.37 12.00 9.01
N TRP A 139 -17.85 13.06 8.38
CA TRP A 139 -17.68 14.42 8.86
C TRP A 139 -19.03 15.07 9.16
N THR A 140 -19.05 15.89 10.20
CA THR A 140 -20.22 16.68 10.60
C THR A 140 -19.81 18.14 10.77
N GLY A 141 -20.58 19.05 10.19
CA GLY A 141 -20.49 20.49 10.45
C GLY A 141 -21.60 20.95 11.39
N SER A 142 -21.33 21.87 12.30
CA SER A 142 -22.38 22.59 13.03
C SER A 142 -22.83 23.84 12.28
N THR A 143 -24.09 23.81 11.89
CA THR A 143 -24.86 24.97 11.46
C THR A 143 -26.17 24.91 12.24
N GLY A 144 -26.49 25.97 12.99
CA GLY A 144 -27.75 26.10 13.72
C GLY A 144 -27.75 25.67 15.20
N ALA A 145 -28.90 25.88 15.84
CA ALA A 145 -29.15 25.48 17.21
C ALA A 145 -29.51 23.99 17.29
N GLY A 146 -28.97 23.29 18.29
CA GLY A 146 -29.14 21.85 18.50
C GLY A 146 -27.80 21.12 18.45
N GLY A 147 -27.47 20.39 19.52
CA GLY A 147 -26.27 19.57 19.54
C GLY A 147 -26.37 18.44 18.51
N LYS A 148 -25.30 18.21 17.75
CA LYS A 148 -25.23 17.14 16.74
C LYS A 148 -24.42 15.99 17.29
N ARG A 149 -24.99 14.78 17.32
CA ARG A 149 -24.24 13.57 17.68
C ARG A 149 -24.20 12.61 16.51
N VAL A 150 -23.00 12.14 16.17
CA VAL A 150 -22.76 11.16 15.12
C VAL A 150 -22.02 9.98 15.73
N ARG A 151 -22.49 8.77 15.46
CA ARG A 151 -21.83 7.53 15.90
C ARG A 151 -21.60 6.63 14.71
N ALA A 152 -20.47 5.94 14.71
CA ALA A 152 -20.06 5.04 13.65
C ALA A 152 -19.92 3.62 14.19
N TYR A 153 -20.42 2.64 13.44
CA TYR A 153 -20.48 1.25 13.84
C TYR A 153 -19.89 0.36 12.74
N THR A 154 -19.17 -0.69 13.13
CA THR A 154 -18.74 -1.75 12.20
C THR A 154 -18.56 -3.08 12.91
N ASP A 155 -19.07 -4.16 12.33
CA ASP A 155 -18.79 -5.56 12.69
C ASP A 155 -19.40 -6.49 11.63
N SER A 156 -19.36 -7.81 11.85
CA SER A 156 -19.87 -8.81 10.92
C SER A 156 -21.40 -8.96 10.90
N SER A 157 -22.15 -8.20 11.72
CA SER A 157 -23.62 -8.29 11.83
C SER A 157 -24.33 -7.29 10.92
N ASN A 158 -25.58 -7.58 10.52
CA ASN A 158 -26.43 -6.66 9.75
C ASN A 158 -27.76 -6.40 10.48
N PRO A 159 -27.99 -5.21 11.08
CA PRO A 159 -27.08 -4.06 11.12
C PRO A 159 -25.91 -4.25 12.12
N PRO A 160 -24.78 -3.56 11.94
CA PRO A 160 -23.65 -3.65 12.85
C PRO A 160 -23.95 -2.97 14.18
N THR A 161 -23.35 -3.47 15.25
CA THR A 161 -23.65 -3.11 16.65
C THR A 161 -22.44 -2.55 17.42
N THR A 162 -21.23 -2.82 16.94
CA THR A 162 -19.98 -2.43 17.61
C THR A 162 -19.62 -1.00 17.23
N GLN A 163 -19.73 -0.08 18.18
CA GLN A 163 -19.40 1.34 17.99
C GLN A 163 -17.89 1.55 17.92
N GLN A 164 -17.41 2.16 16.84
CA GLN A 164 -15.99 2.51 16.64
C GLN A 164 -15.69 3.99 16.93
N GLY A 165 -16.70 4.86 16.86
CA GLY A 165 -16.52 6.29 17.06
C GLY A 165 -17.80 7.00 17.47
N ASP A 166 -17.66 8.10 18.19
CA ASP A 166 -18.72 8.99 18.63
C ASP A 166 -18.20 10.42 18.63
N ILE A 167 -18.92 11.31 17.96
CA ILE A 167 -18.65 12.74 17.95
C ILE A 167 -19.90 13.45 18.37
N PHE A 168 -19.73 14.38 19.31
CA PHE A 168 -20.76 15.32 19.71
C PHE A 168 -20.26 16.75 19.48
N VAL A 169 -21.02 17.51 18.70
CA VAL A 169 -20.81 18.95 18.51
C VAL A 169 -21.92 19.68 19.28
N ALA A 170 -21.51 20.49 20.27
CA ALA A 170 -22.45 21.21 21.12
C ALA A 170 -23.26 22.27 20.35
N SER A 171 -24.45 22.60 20.88
CA SER A 171 -25.28 23.68 20.33
C SER A 171 -24.59 25.04 20.45
N GLY A 172 -24.75 25.89 19.43
CA GLY A 172 -24.23 27.26 19.45
C GLY A 172 -22.75 27.39 19.06
N SER A 173 -22.08 26.28 18.79
CA SER A 173 -20.75 26.29 18.18
C SER A 173 -20.88 26.60 16.69
N ASN A 174 -20.69 27.85 16.27
CA ASN A 174 -20.63 28.18 14.84
C ASN A 174 -19.25 27.81 14.28
N GLY A 175 -19.23 27.01 13.21
CA GLY A 175 -17.99 26.65 12.51
C GLY A 175 -17.17 25.54 13.17
N VAL A 176 -17.73 24.78 14.11
CA VAL A 176 -17.05 23.63 14.71
C VAL A 176 -17.48 22.36 13.97
N GLY A 177 -16.50 21.71 13.33
CA GLY A 177 -16.68 20.42 12.68
C GLY A 177 -16.04 19.30 13.48
N GLY A 178 -16.54 18.08 13.32
CA GLY A 178 -15.91 16.86 13.82
C GLY A 178 -15.85 15.81 12.73
N GLN A 179 -14.88 14.91 12.81
CA GLN A 179 -14.69 13.83 11.85
C GLN A 179 -14.28 12.53 12.52
N ILE A 180 -14.99 11.45 12.18
CA ILE A 180 -14.69 10.07 12.57
C ILE A 180 -14.02 9.41 11.37
N CYS A 181 -12.87 8.78 11.57
CA CYS A 181 -12.31 7.81 10.64
C CYS A 181 -12.31 6.45 11.33
N MET A 182 -12.88 5.42 10.70
CA MET A 182 -12.87 4.06 11.23
C MET A 182 -12.45 3.05 10.16
N PRO A 183 -11.59 2.07 10.50
CA PRO A 183 -11.29 0.96 9.61
C PRO A 183 -12.51 0.04 9.52
N VAL A 184 -12.72 -0.56 8.34
CA VAL A 184 -13.74 -1.59 8.12
C VAL A 184 -13.11 -2.73 7.35
N LYS A 185 -13.33 -3.95 7.83
CA LYS A 185 -12.82 -5.16 7.19
C LYS A 185 -13.71 -5.58 6.02
N LYS A 186 -13.12 -6.17 4.99
CA LYS A 186 -13.87 -6.84 3.91
C LYS A 186 -14.88 -7.84 4.50
N GLY A 187 -16.13 -7.75 4.05
CA GLY A 187 -17.22 -8.62 4.47
C GLY A 187 -17.97 -8.14 5.71
N ASP A 188 -17.39 -7.26 6.52
CA ASP A 188 -18.09 -6.61 7.63
C ASP A 188 -19.08 -5.56 7.11
N TYR A 189 -20.08 -5.26 7.92
CA TYR A 189 -21.01 -4.17 7.71
C TYR A 189 -20.58 -2.95 8.49
N TRP A 190 -20.84 -1.77 7.92
CA TRP A 190 -20.69 -0.51 8.60
C TRP A 190 -21.95 0.34 8.48
N LYS A 191 -22.19 1.20 9.48
CA LYS A 191 -23.23 2.23 9.42
C LYS A 191 -22.84 3.44 10.25
N TYR A 192 -23.59 4.51 10.10
CA TYR A 192 -23.54 5.65 11.00
C TYR A 192 -24.94 6.11 11.39
N THR A 193 -25.07 6.65 12.60
CA THR A 193 -26.32 7.24 13.09
C THR A 193 -26.11 8.72 13.35
N SER A 194 -27.16 9.51 13.16
CA SER A 194 -27.17 10.95 13.45
C SER A 194 -28.43 11.31 14.22
N THR A 195 -28.30 12.17 15.24
CA THR A 195 -29.46 12.68 15.99
C THR A 195 -30.40 13.58 15.17
N MET A 196 -30.02 13.96 13.95
CA MET A 196 -30.85 14.82 13.09
C MET A 196 -31.88 14.09 12.22
N GLY A 197 -31.89 12.74 12.20
CA GLY A 197 -32.88 11.94 11.44
C GLY A 197 -32.79 12.06 9.90
N THR A 198 -32.12 13.08 9.38
CA THR A 198 -31.83 13.29 7.96
C THR A 198 -30.33 13.53 7.75
N PRO A 199 -29.77 13.23 6.56
CA PRO A 199 -28.42 13.66 6.20
C PRO A 199 -28.29 15.17 6.45
N PRO A 200 -27.21 15.65 7.09
CA PRO A 200 -27.08 17.07 7.36
C PRO A 200 -26.94 17.83 6.04
N THR A 201 -27.90 18.69 5.73
CA THR A 201 -27.72 19.71 4.69
C THR A 201 -26.65 20.71 5.16
N GLY A 202 -25.64 20.98 4.34
CA GLY A 202 -24.60 21.98 4.62
C GLY A 202 -23.40 21.47 5.41
N GLY A 203 -22.47 20.79 4.73
CA GLY A 203 -21.13 20.52 5.24
C GLY A 203 -20.94 19.25 6.06
N SER A 204 -21.80 18.23 5.90
CA SER A 204 -21.58 16.89 6.47
C SER A 204 -21.68 15.81 5.40
N GLY A 205 -21.10 14.65 5.65
CA GLY A 205 -21.16 13.52 4.72
C GLY A 205 -20.34 12.33 5.17
N VAL A 206 -20.27 11.34 4.28
CA VAL A 206 -19.57 10.07 4.50
C VAL A 206 -18.81 9.69 3.23
N SER A 207 -17.57 9.27 3.37
CA SER A 207 -16.70 8.80 2.31
C SER A 207 -16.15 7.41 2.63
N TRP A 208 -15.98 6.60 1.58
CA TRP A 208 -15.32 5.29 1.67
C TRP A 208 -13.98 5.33 0.91
N MET A 209 -12.92 4.90 1.59
CA MET A 209 -11.59 4.70 1.02
C MET A 209 -11.27 3.21 1.01
N PRO A 210 -11.40 2.51 -0.13
CA PRO A 210 -11.01 1.11 -0.22
C PRO A 210 -9.49 0.95 -0.13
N LEU A 211 -9.03 -0.15 0.46
CA LEU A 211 -7.67 -0.67 0.36
C LEU A 211 -7.64 -1.73 -0.76
N LYS A 212 -6.66 -1.64 -1.65
CA LYS A 212 -6.39 -2.57 -2.74
C LYS A 212 -5.32 -3.58 -2.35
#